data_AF-A0AAV2TT26-F1
#
_entry.id   AF-A0AAV2TT26-F1
#
_cell.length_a   1.000
_cell.length_b   1.000
_cell.length_c   1.000
_cell.angle_alpha   90.00
_cell.angle_beta   90.00
_cell.angle_gamma   90.00
#
_symmetry.space_group_name_H-M   'P 1'
#
loop_
_entity.id
_entity.type
_entity.pdbx_description
1 polymer ?
#
loop_
_entity_poly.entity_id
_entity_poly.type
_entity_poly.pdbx_seq_one_letter_code
_entity_poly.pdbx_strand_id
1 'polypeptide(L)'
;MAKQDSATHNMTCLLREWDRAPKEKRRQFLQDFIDQHWNRSGPELESELAQMASLFLARICVWIKLTYMSGTCLTEQLQALYIFLSASSSHTYLLEFLEHGGVLCLQELCVSPSGKEIDKRWALKVLSCVANAGTRYKETICECYGIRAVAECMAKSNSEETQEAARSLLEILAEGNPRFADQVYKGLIGVLPCHSPKAQQLALQTIRILQSTRDTANRALIDRIIYLLESLHLEVQSAVIELVRDLMRFDIADDILIALVTLLRPQREIQLGKLFTEAGSDSEVTSGSSESEESESSSSRTGPSGTDNTTSKTRKPVAGARKPKLMLTESSSGGAKKKKKAVRSTRLRSVSSRHSVVSGSRDRQGKNGTGQKIKAHRKKRSDSQSDVQPLPAFVQQASAAKCIRILCQDSTALTKKLLKLGCLSSLLYAMGNLEFPDSQRQASQTVEYLCRTYTLIDQVVREAMGPILYEEFSKNPDSHYLQLTPLQADVLVSNKVTYLGEGIAEW
;
A
#
# COMPACT_ATOMS: atom_id res chain seq x y z
N MET A 1 -51.17 6.17 33.70
CA MET A 1 -50.48 6.24 35.00
C MET A 1 -50.08 4.86 35.50
N ALA A 2 -50.98 3.95 35.88
CA ALA A 2 -50.61 2.63 36.44
C ALA A 2 -49.61 1.77 35.62
N LYS A 3 -49.69 1.78 34.28
CA LYS A 3 -48.73 1.06 33.41
C LYS A 3 -47.34 1.70 33.41
N GLN A 4 -47.26 3.03 33.50
CA GLN A 4 -46.01 3.80 33.56
C GLN A 4 -45.33 3.64 34.93
N ASP A 5 -46.11 3.65 36.00
CA ASP A 5 -45.62 3.49 37.37
C ASP A 5 -45.07 2.07 37.61
N SER A 6 -45.74 1.05 37.05
CA SER A 6 -45.28 -0.34 37.05
C SER A 6 -43.99 -0.52 36.23
N ALA A 7 -43.91 0.05 35.02
CA ALA A 7 -42.69 0.03 34.21
C ALA A 7 -41.50 0.70 34.93
N THR A 8 -41.74 1.83 35.58
CA THR A 8 -40.72 2.56 36.36
C THR A 8 -40.24 1.75 37.56
N HIS A 9 -41.14 1.08 38.28
CA HIS A 9 -40.79 0.20 39.39
C HIS A 9 -39.95 -1.01 38.93
N ASN A 10 -40.38 -1.68 37.86
CA ASN A 10 -39.68 -2.83 37.29
C ASN A 10 -38.26 -2.44 36.84
N MET A 11 -38.11 -1.30 36.17
CA MET A 11 -36.79 -0.81 35.75
C MET A 11 -35.92 -0.41 36.94
N THR A 12 -36.49 0.18 38.00
CA THR A 12 -35.74 0.49 39.22
C THR A 12 -35.20 -0.78 39.90
N CYS A 13 -35.97 -1.86 39.93
CA CYS A 13 -35.51 -3.16 40.40
C CYS A 13 -34.40 -3.73 39.51
N LEU A 14 -34.57 -3.67 38.18
CA LEU A 14 -33.56 -4.11 37.22
C LEU A 14 -32.23 -3.37 37.39
N LEU A 15 -32.26 -2.04 37.54
CA LEU A 15 -31.05 -1.24 37.75
C LEU A 15 -30.36 -1.55 39.08
N ARG A 16 -31.12 -1.82 40.15
CA ARG A 16 -30.54 -2.28 41.43
C ARG A 16 -29.88 -3.64 41.30
N GLU A 17 -30.49 -4.55 40.54
CA GLU A 17 -29.90 -5.85 40.25
C GLU A 17 -28.65 -5.71 39.40
N TRP A 18 -28.67 -4.84 38.38
CA TRP A 18 -27.52 -4.53 37.54
C TRP A 18 -26.33 -4.04 38.37
N ASP A 19 -26.55 -3.08 39.28
CA ASP A 19 -25.49 -2.48 40.09
C ASP A 19 -24.81 -3.54 40.98
N ARG A 20 -25.56 -4.56 41.45
CA ARG A 20 -25.05 -5.68 42.28
C ARG A 20 -24.60 -6.90 41.48
N ALA A 21 -24.90 -6.96 40.19
CA ALA A 21 -24.65 -8.15 39.37
C ALA A 21 -23.17 -8.33 39.03
N PRO A 22 -22.68 -9.59 38.99
CA PRO A 22 -21.38 -9.89 38.40
C PRO A 22 -21.40 -9.65 36.88
N LYS A 23 -20.20 -9.55 36.28
CA LYS A 23 -20.03 -9.24 34.85
C LYS A 23 -20.83 -10.17 33.92
N GLU A 24 -20.93 -11.46 34.24
CA GLU A 24 -21.69 -12.46 33.46
C GLU A 24 -23.20 -12.20 33.50
N LYS A 25 -23.75 -11.82 34.66
CA LYS A 25 -25.18 -11.50 34.79
C LYS A 25 -25.50 -10.16 34.12
N ARG A 26 -24.59 -9.17 34.19
CA ARG A 26 -24.73 -7.92 33.42
C ARG A 26 -24.66 -8.15 31.91
N ARG A 27 -23.81 -9.07 31.45
CA ARG A 27 -23.80 -9.50 30.03
C ARG A 27 -25.13 -10.10 29.61
N GLN A 28 -25.71 -10.98 30.43
CA GLN A 28 -27.03 -11.55 30.14
C GLN A 28 -28.10 -10.46 30.05
N PHE A 29 -28.12 -9.51 30.99
CA PHE A 29 -29.03 -8.36 30.93
C PHE A 29 -28.89 -7.55 29.64
N LEU A 30 -27.65 -7.32 29.17
CA LEU A 30 -27.43 -6.64 27.88
C LEU A 30 -27.92 -7.48 26.71
N GLN A 31 -27.68 -8.80 26.72
CA GLN A 31 -28.13 -9.68 25.66
C GLN A 31 -29.66 -9.71 25.56
N ASP A 32 -30.34 -9.88 26.70
CA ASP A 32 -31.79 -9.85 26.78
C ASP A 32 -32.35 -8.50 26.28
N PHE A 33 -31.68 -7.39 26.62
CA PHE A 33 -32.04 -6.06 26.12
C PHE A 33 -31.86 -5.95 24.60
N ILE A 34 -30.74 -6.42 24.06
CA ILE A 34 -30.45 -6.38 22.62
C ILE A 34 -31.49 -7.17 21.85
N ASP A 35 -31.82 -8.38 22.30
CA ASP A 35 -32.77 -9.27 21.65
C ASP A 35 -34.19 -8.68 21.66
N GLN A 36 -34.56 -7.98 22.74
CA GLN A 36 -35.89 -7.38 22.88
C GLN A 36 -36.08 -6.09 22.08
N HIS A 37 -35.03 -5.26 21.97
CA HIS A 37 -35.13 -3.89 21.45
C HIS A 37 -34.48 -3.66 20.08
N TRP A 38 -34.04 -4.72 19.41
CA TRP A 38 -33.51 -4.60 18.05
C TRP A 38 -34.53 -3.97 17.09
N ASN A 39 -34.10 -2.96 16.31
CA ASN A 39 -34.90 -2.21 15.33
C ASN A 39 -36.15 -1.46 15.88
N ARG A 40 -36.25 -1.24 17.19
CA ARG A 40 -37.38 -0.48 17.76
C ARG A 40 -37.22 1.03 17.61
N SER A 41 -38.34 1.75 17.61
CA SER A 41 -38.35 3.21 17.56
C SER A 41 -38.08 3.84 18.94
N GLY A 42 -37.56 5.07 18.98
CA GLY A 42 -37.25 5.76 20.25
C GLY A 42 -38.45 5.91 21.20
N PRO A 43 -39.66 6.25 20.71
CA PRO A 43 -40.86 6.30 21.56
C PRO A 43 -41.27 4.94 22.14
N GLU A 44 -41.01 3.83 21.43
CA GLU A 44 -41.23 2.48 21.97
C GLU A 44 -40.24 2.17 23.09
N LEU A 45 -38.98 2.57 22.92
CA LEU A 45 -37.94 2.41 23.93
C LEU A 45 -38.28 3.21 25.19
N GLU A 46 -38.68 4.48 25.05
CA GLU A 46 -39.15 5.32 26.16
C GLU A 46 -40.43 4.79 26.80
N SER A 47 -41.36 4.23 26.02
CA SER A 47 -42.60 3.66 26.58
C SER A 47 -42.35 2.42 27.43
N GLU A 48 -41.31 1.63 27.14
CA GLU A 48 -40.98 0.41 27.88
C GLU A 48 -39.99 0.67 29.02
N LEU A 49 -39.00 1.52 28.80
CA LEU A 49 -37.99 1.88 29.81
C LEU A 49 -38.43 3.02 30.73
N ALA A 50 -39.51 3.74 30.38
CA ALA A 50 -39.97 4.95 31.05
C ALA A 50 -38.83 5.99 31.22
N GLN A 51 -38.95 6.89 32.19
CA GLN A 51 -37.94 7.93 32.51
C GLN A 51 -36.56 7.36 32.93
N MET A 52 -36.40 6.03 32.98
CA MET A 52 -35.19 5.37 33.45
C MET A 52 -34.23 4.99 32.31
N ALA A 53 -34.61 5.22 31.04
CA ALA A 53 -33.79 4.96 29.87
C ALA A 53 -32.43 5.68 29.93
N SER A 54 -32.44 6.98 30.22
CA SER A 54 -31.23 7.81 30.44
C SER A 54 -30.34 7.26 31.55
N LEU A 55 -30.94 6.78 32.65
CA LEU A 55 -30.19 6.20 33.76
C LEU A 55 -29.53 4.87 33.41
N PHE A 56 -30.14 4.10 32.51
CA PHE A 56 -29.52 2.87 32.01
C PHE A 56 -28.40 3.19 31.01
N LEU A 57 -28.63 4.13 30.09
CA LEU A 57 -27.62 4.62 29.16
C LEU A 57 -26.37 5.15 29.90
N ALA A 58 -26.56 5.95 30.94
CA ALA A 58 -25.46 6.46 31.77
C ALA A 58 -24.62 5.32 32.38
N ARG A 59 -25.27 4.25 32.87
CA ARG A 59 -24.57 3.07 33.40
C ARG A 59 -23.78 2.34 32.34
N ILE A 60 -24.34 2.17 31.14
CA ILE A 60 -23.62 1.56 30.01
C ILE A 60 -22.40 2.41 29.65
N CYS A 61 -22.56 3.74 29.54
CA CYS A 61 -21.45 4.65 29.22
C CYS A 61 -20.33 4.59 30.28
N VAL A 62 -20.68 4.59 31.56
CA VAL A 62 -19.72 4.44 32.66
C VAL A 62 -19.06 3.07 32.60
N TRP A 63 -19.80 2.00 32.31
CA TRP A 63 -19.24 0.65 32.28
C TRP A 63 -18.28 0.44 31.11
N ILE A 64 -18.57 1.00 29.94
CA ILE A 64 -17.67 0.99 28.77
C ILE A 64 -16.35 1.65 29.17
N LYS A 65 -16.38 2.84 29.79
CA LYS A 65 -15.17 3.52 30.25
C LYS A 65 -14.33 2.72 31.24
N LEU A 66 -14.95 1.86 32.04
CA LEU A 66 -14.22 1.01 32.99
C LEU A 66 -13.68 -0.27 32.34
N THR A 67 -14.29 -0.75 31.25
CA THR A 67 -14.01 -2.07 30.67
C THR A 67 -13.39 -2.04 29.28
N TYR A 68 -13.34 -0.90 28.59
CA TYR A 68 -12.87 -0.82 27.21
C TYR A 68 -11.43 -1.31 27.05
N MET A 69 -10.58 -1.14 28.07
CA MET A 69 -9.21 -1.65 28.11
C MET A 69 -9.12 -3.16 28.37
N SER A 70 -10.07 -3.73 29.12
CA SER A 70 -10.10 -5.18 29.42
C SER A 70 -10.93 -5.98 28.41
N GLY A 71 -11.75 -5.33 27.57
CA GLY A 71 -12.63 -5.96 26.60
C GLY A 71 -13.75 -6.81 27.22
N THR A 72 -14.08 -6.55 28.48
CA THR A 72 -15.06 -7.37 29.23
C THR A 72 -16.47 -7.04 28.79
N CYS A 73 -17.15 -7.98 28.11
CA CYS A 73 -18.54 -7.85 27.64
C CYS A 73 -18.76 -6.57 26.79
N LEU A 74 -17.74 -6.16 26.04
CA LEU A 74 -17.72 -4.88 25.37
C LEU A 74 -18.63 -4.86 24.12
N THR A 75 -18.67 -5.97 23.36
CA THR A 75 -19.57 -6.13 22.22
C THR A 75 -21.01 -5.82 22.60
N GLU A 76 -21.50 -6.47 23.67
CA GLU A 76 -22.88 -6.33 24.13
C GLU A 76 -23.14 -4.90 24.63
N GLN A 77 -22.16 -4.27 25.30
CA GLN A 77 -22.28 -2.88 25.73
C GLN A 77 -22.40 -1.92 24.54
N LEU A 78 -21.60 -2.11 23.49
CA LEU A 78 -21.63 -1.27 22.30
C LEU A 78 -22.90 -1.50 21.44
N GLN A 79 -23.41 -2.73 21.41
CA GLN A 79 -24.68 -3.04 20.75
C GLN A 79 -25.87 -2.39 21.46
N ALA A 80 -25.92 -2.47 22.79
CA ALA A 80 -26.95 -1.77 23.56
C ALA A 80 -26.85 -0.25 23.35
N LEU A 81 -25.64 0.31 23.37
CA LEU A 81 -25.41 1.72 23.07
C LEU A 81 -25.87 2.10 21.65
N TYR A 82 -25.62 1.25 20.66
CA TYR A 82 -26.10 1.44 19.29
C TYR A 82 -27.63 1.54 19.23
N ILE A 83 -28.36 0.69 19.96
CA ILE A 83 -29.82 0.73 20.02
C ILE A 83 -30.31 2.09 20.56
N PHE A 84 -29.72 2.58 21.66
CA PHE A 84 -30.06 3.89 22.21
C PHE A 84 -29.85 5.04 21.21
N LEU A 85 -28.70 5.06 20.53
CA LEU A 85 -28.32 6.20 19.69
C LEU A 85 -28.94 6.16 18.29
N SER A 86 -29.29 4.98 17.78
CA SER A 86 -29.92 4.81 16.45
C SER A 86 -31.43 5.07 16.43
N ALA A 87 -32.06 5.17 17.59
CA ALA A 87 -33.50 5.36 17.72
C ALA A 87 -33.98 6.72 17.16
N SER A 88 -35.14 6.75 16.50
CA SER A 88 -35.69 7.88 15.73
C SER A 88 -36.06 9.17 16.52
N SER A 89 -35.75 9.24 17.82
CA SER A 89 -35.89 10.42 18.69
C SER A 89 -34.72 10.56 19.69
N SER A 90 -33.54 10.04 19.36
CA SER A 90 -32.39 9.88 20.27
C SER A 90 -31.66 11.17 20.67
N HIS A 91 -32.19 12.37 20.42
CA HIS A 91 -31.48 13.62 20.69
C HIS A 91 -31.02 13.76 22.15
N THR A 92 -31.87 13.38 23.10
CA THR A 92 -31.52 13.40 24.54
C THR A 92 -30.38 12.41 24.84
N TYR A 93 -30.50 11.16 24.36
CA TYR A 93 -29.46 10.14 24.54
C TYR A 93 -28.13 10.50 23.89
N LEU A 94 -28.17 11.14 22.72
CA LEU A 94 -26.99 11.63 22.03
C LEU A 94 -26.29 12.72 22.86
N LEU A 95 -27.03 13.65 23.45
CA LEU A 95 -26.46 14.67 24.33
C LEU A 95 -25.85 14.06 25.58
N GLU A 96 -26.55 13.16 26.26
CA GLU A 96 -26.03 12.44 27.43
C GLU A 96 -24.75 11.65 27.10
N PHE A 97 -24.73 10.97 25.95
CA PHE A 97 -23.55 10.25 25.46
C PHE A 97 -22.36 11.19 25.23
N LEU A 98 -22.61 12.38 24.66
CA LEU A 98 -21.59 13.41 24.44
C LEU A 98 -21.08 14.00 25.76
N GLU A 99 -21.97 14.33 26.71
CA GLU A 99 -21.63 14.84 28.04
C GLU A 99 -20.82 13.83 28.86
N HIS A 100 -21.14 12.55 28.71
CA HIS A 100 -20.35 11.47 29.24
C HIS A 100 -19.06 11.24 28.45
N GLY A 101 -18.64 12.09 27.52
CA GLY A 101 -17.37 11.93 26.79
C GLY A 101 -17.28 10.61 26.01
N GLY A 102 -18.43 10.08 25.59
CA GLY A 102 -18.52 8.79 24.91
C GLY A 102 -17.74 8.77 23.59
N VAL A 103 -17.73 9.88 22.87
CA VAL A 103 -16.96 10.05 21.62
C VAL A 103 -15.47 9.77 21.84
N LEU A 104 -14.85 10.35 22.87
CA LEU A 104 -13.42 10.16 23.17
C LEU A 104 -13.13 8.70 23.55
N CYS A 105 -14.01 8.09 24.34
CA CYS A 105 -13.86 6.69 24.75
C CYS A 105 -13.92 5.74 23.55
N LEU A 106 -14.86 5.94 22.62
CA LEU A 106 -14.97 5.11 21.42
C LEU A 106 -13.81 5.34 20.45
N GLN A 107 -13.30 6.57 20.33
CA GLN A 107 -12.12 6.85 19.51
C GLN A 107 -10.88 6.13 20.04
N GLU A 108 -10.68 6.12 21.36
CA GLU A 108 -9.58 5.38 21.99
C GLU A 108 -9.71 3.87 21.77
N LEU A 109 -10.94 3.35 21.81
CA LEU A 109 -11.21 1.96 21.46
C LEU A 109 -10.81 1.64 20.00
N CYS A 110 -11.17 2.50 19.05
CA CYS A 110 -10.87 2.30 17.63
C CYS A 110 -9.36 2.15 17.36
N VAL A 111 -8.52 2.88 18.09
CA VAL A 111 -7.06 2.84 17.94
C VAL A 111 -6.37 1.86 18.90
N SER A 112 -7.13 1.14 19.73
CA SER A 112 -6.57 0.20 20.68
C SER A 112 -5.85 -0.96 19.98
N PRO A 113 -4.55 -1.19 20.26
CA PRO A 113 -3.77 -2.23 19.59
C PRO A 113 -4.21 -3.65 19.95
N SER A 114 -4.74 -3.84 21.16
CA SER A 114 -5.21 -5.14 21.67
C SER A 114 -6.73 -5.30 21.67
N GLY A 115 -7.47 -4.31 21.14
CA GLY A 115 -8.92 -4.37 21.04
C GLY A 115 -9.38 -5.42 20.03
N LYS A 116 -10.48 -6.13 20.32
CA LYS A 116 -11.07 -7.08 19.38
C LYS A 116 -11.63 -6.33 18.17
N GLU A 117 -11.51 -6.91 16.98
CA GLU A 117 -12.02 -6.30 15.76
C GLU A 117 -13.54 -6.06 15.79
N ILE A 118 -14.29 -6.99 16.37
CA ILE A 118 -15.74 -6.83 16.53
C ILE A 118 -16.10 -5.61 17.39
N ASP A 119 -15.33 -5.33 18.43
CA ASP A 119 -15.55 -4.19 19.33
C ASP A 119 -15.23 -2.87 18.60
N LYS A 120 -14.10 -2.82 17.87
CA LYS A 120 -13.73 -1.65 17.04
C LYS A 120 -14.81 -1.36 16.02
N ARG A 121 -15.31 -2.39 15.33
CA ARG A 121 -16.40 -2.27 14.35
C ARG A 121 -17.67 -1.71 14.98
N TRP A 122 -18.05 -2.19 16.16
CA TRP A 122 -19.22 -1.67 16.86
C TRP A 122 -19.03 -0.21 17.32
N ALA A 123 -17.85 0.15 17.82
CA ALA A 123 -17.55 1.55 18.15
C ALA A 123 -17.67 2.47 16.92
N LEU A 124 -17.17 2.03 15.76
CA LEU A 124 -17.34 2.76 14.50
C LEU A 124 -18.82 2.92 14.13
N LYS A 125 -19.63 1.85 14.24
CA LYS A 125 -21.08 1.92 13.99
C LYS A 125 -21.80 2.89 14.92
N VAL A 126 -21.45 2.88 16.21
CA VAL A 126 -22.02 3.83 17.19
C VAL A 126 -21.62 5.27 16.84
N LEU A 127 -20.36 5.51 16.49
CA LEU A 127 -19.91 6.83 16.01
C LEU A 127 -20.62 7.26 14.73
N SER A 128 -20.95 6.33 13.82
CA SER A 128 -21.76 6.62 12.63
C SER A 128 -23.18 7.04 12.99
N CYS A 129 -23.82 6.44 14.01
CA CYS A 129 -25.12 6.91 14.51
C CYS A 129 -25.04 8.36 15.00
N VAL A 130 -24.00 8.67 15.77
CA VAL A 130 -23.76 10.04 16.27
C VAL A 130 -23.55 11.01 15.11
N ALA A 131 -22.72 10.64 14.13
CA ALA A 131 -22.44 11.48 12.96
C ALA A 131 -23.70 11.71 12.09
N ASN A 132 -24.56 10.70 11.95
CA ASN A 132 -25.80 10.80 11.17
C ASN A 132 -26.88 11.66 11.85
N ALA A 133 -26.76 11.95 13.14
CA ALA A 133 -27.71 12.81 13.84
C ALA A 133 -27.65 14.29 13.42
N GLY A 134 -26.61 14.70 12.68
CA GLY A 134 -26.53 16.01 12.05
C GLY A 134 -25.14 16.64 12.12
N THR A 135 -24.94 17.74 11.38
CA THR A 135 -23.63 18.38 11.20
C THR A 135 -22.95 18.74 12.51
N ARG A 136 -23.69 19.25 13.52
CA ARG A 136 -23.11 19.57 14.84
C ARG A 136 -22.44 18.36 15.50
N TYR A 137 -23.02 17.17 15.38
CA TYR A 137 -22.44 15.96 15.95
C TYR A 137 -21.22 15.48 15.15
N LYS A 138 -21.26 15.61 13.81
CA LYS A 138 -20.08 15.36 12.95
C LYS A 138 -18.91 16.24 13.38
N GLU A 139 -19.15 17.54 13.57
CA GLU A 139 -18.15 18.50 14.00
C GLU A 139 -17.57 18.15 15.37
N THR A 140 -18.40 17.79 16.37
CA THR A 140 -17.93 17.32 17.68
C THR A 140 -16.99 16.12 17.56
N ILE A 141 -17.31 15.13 16.72
CA ILE A 141 -16.43 13.97 16.48
C ILE A 141 -15.10 14.43 15.90
N CYS A 142 -15.12 15.33 14.92
CA CYS A 142 -13.92 15.86 14.27
C CYS A 142 -13.04 16.69 15.21
N GLU A 143 -13.63 17.57 16.03
CA GLU A 143 -12.94 18.40 17.03
C GLU A 143 -12.23 17.56 18.09
N CYS A 144 -12.82 16.41 18.45
CA CYS A 144 -12.22 15.40 19.32
C CYS A 144 -11.11 14.57 18.64
N TYR A 145 -10.59 14.97 17.48
CA TYR A 145 -9.61 14.20 16.68
C TYR A 145 -10.14 12.86 16.12
N GLY A 146 -11.46 12.74 15.94
CA GLY A 146 -12.09 11.51 15.46
C GLY A 146 -11.63 11.09 14.08
N ILE A 147 -11.38 12.03 13.17
CA ILE A 147 -10.87 11.74 11.83
C ILE A 147 -9.56 10.93 11.90
N ARG A 148 -8.63 11.37 12.77
CA ARG A 148 -7.35 10.68 12.95
C ARG A 148 -7.56 9.27 13.51
N ALA A 149 -8.39 9.14 14.55
CA ALA A 149 -8.65 7.86 15.19
C ALA A 149 -9.28 6.85 14.22
N VAL A 150 -10.26 7.29 13.42
CA VAL A 150 -10.95 6.46 12.44
C VAL A 150 -10.02 6.07 11.28
N ALA A 151 -9.24 7.03 10.74
CA ALA A 151 -8.25 6.74 9.70
C ALA A 151 -7.15 5.78 10.19
N GLU A 152 -6.67 5.95 11.43
CA GLU A 152 -5.71 5.05 12.05
C GLU A 152 -6.29 3.64 12.27
N CYS A 153 -7.56 3.55 12.70
CA CYS A 153 -8.29 2.29 12.82
C CYS A 153 -8.37 1.57 11.47
N MET A 154 -8.73 2.30 10.41
CA MET A 154 -8.77 1.78 9.04
C MET A 154 -7.40 1.27 8.58
N ALA A 155 -6.33 2.01 8.85
CA ALA A 155 -4.97 1.67 8.42
C ALA A 155 -4.38 0.46 9.15
N LYS A 156 -4.74 0.25 10.43
CA LYS A 156 -4.15 -0.78 11.31
C LYS A 156 -5.02 -2.02 11.51
N SER A 157 -6.31 -1.94 11.18
CA SER A 157 -7.23 -3.07 11.30
C SER A 157 -6.83 -4.22 10.37
N ASN A 158 -7.05 -5.46 10.83
CA ASN A 158 -6.91 -6.67 10.04
C ASN A 158 -8.27 -7.28 9.59
N SER A 159 -9.40 -6.67 9.95
CA SER A 159 -10.74 -7.08 9.52
C SER A 159 -11.26 -6.14 8.44
N GLU A 160 -11.60 -6.69 7.27
CA GLU A 160 -12.16 -5.91 6.16
C GLU A 160 -13.46 -5.21 6.57
N GLU A 161 -14.32 -5.85 7.36
CA GLU A 161 -15.59 -5.25 7.78
C GLU A 161 -15.37 -4.08 8.75
N THR A 162 -14.31 -4.13 9.58
CA THR A 162 -13.91 -2.98 10.41
C THR A 162 -13.38 -1.84 9.54
N GLN A 163 -12.58 -2.15 8.52
CA GLN A 163 -12.06 -1.15 7.58
C GLN A 163 -13.19 -0.49 6.77
N GLU A 164 -14.19 -1.26 6.35
CA GLU A 164 -15.39 -0.77 5.66
C GLU A 164 -16.23 0.13 6.57
N ALA A 165 -16.42 -0.25 7.84
CA ALA A 165 -17.10 0.60 8.82
C ALA A 165 -16.35 1.93 9.04
N ALA A 166 -15.01 1.89 9.09
CA ALA A 166 -14.18 3.08 9.25
C ALA A 166 -14.27 3.99 8.02
N ARG A 167 -14.22 3.40 6.82
CA ARG A 167 -14.43 4.11 5.56
C ARG A 167 -15.79 4.81 5.52
N SER A 168 -16.86 4.07 5.81
CA SER A 168 -18.23 4.61 5.84
C SER A 168 -18.36 5.78 6.80
N LEU A 169 -17.75 5.69 7.99
CA LEU A 169 -17.74 6.80 8.93
C LEU A 169 -16.97 8.01 8.40
N LEU A 170 -15.82 7.82 7.74
CA LEU A 170 -15.09 8.94 7.12
C LEU A 170 -15.92 9.61 6.02
N GLU A 171 -16.61 8.84 5.18
CA GLU A 171 -17.54 9.38 4.17
C GLU A 171 -18.65 10.21 4.83
N ILE A 172 -19.31 9.67 5.87
CA ILE A 172 -20.35 10.39 6.63
C ILE A 172 -19.79 11.69 7.24
N LEU A 173 -18.58 11.68 7.78
CA LEU A 173 -17.96 12.85 8.40
C LEU A 173 -17.63 13.96 7.38
N ALA A 174 -17.40 13.61 6.11
CA ALA A 174 -17.17 14.59 5.04
C ALA A 174 -18.47 15.10 4.41
N GLU A 175 -19.47 14.24 4.25
CA GLU A 175 -20.73 14.59 3.59
C GLU A 175 -21.50 15.69 4.35
N GLY A 176 -21.88 16.77 3.65
CA GLY A 176 -22.60 17.90 4.26
C GLY A 176 -21.82 18.63 5.36
N ASN A 177 -20.49 18.46 5.42
CA ASN A 177 -19.63 19.03 6.46
C ASN A 177 -18.41 19.76 5.87
N PRO A 178 -18.60 20.94 5.26
CA PRO A 178 -17.52 21.67 4.56
C PRO A 178 -16.37 22.07 5.50
N ARG A 179 -16.65 22.28 6.80
CA ARG A 179 -15.66 22.69 7.80
C ARG A 179 -14.55 21.64 7.99
N PHE A 180 -14.89 20.35 7.91
CA PHE A 180 -13.95 19.25 8.14
C PHE A 180 -13.68 18.37 6.92
N ALA A 181 -14.40 18.57 5.80
CA ALA A 181 -14.22 17.78 4.58
C ALA A 181 -12.76 17.72 4.09
N ASP A 182 -12.02 18.84 4.15
CA ASP A 182 -10.59 18.87 3.81
C ASP A 182 -9.72 18.04 4.77
N GLN A 183 -10.05 18.06 6.06
CA GLN A 183 -9.33 17.27 7.07
C GLN A 183 -9.61 15.77 6.91
N VAL A 184 -10.84 15.38 6.58
CA VAL A 184 -11.18 13.98 6.26
C VAL A 184 -10.41 13.53 5.02
N TYR A 185 -10.41 14.34 3.97
CA TYR A 185 -9.69 14.07 2.73
C TYR A 185 -8.17 13.90 2.99
N LYS A 186 -7.55 14.78 3.77
CA LYS A 186 -6.15 14.63 4.22
C LYS A 186 -5.95 13.38 5.09
N GLY A 187 -6.91 13.04 5.95
CA GLY A 187 -6.90 11.83 6.76
C GLY A 187 -6.84 10.56 5.91
N LEU A 188 -7.65 10.47 4.86
CA LEU A 188 -7.64 9.37 3.90
C LEU A 188 -6.32 9.26 3.14
N ILE A 189 -5.74 10.39 2.71
CA ILE A 189 -4.39 10.40 2.10
C ILE A 189 -3.34 9.85 3.08
N GLY A 190 -3.52 10.11 4.38
CA GLY A 190 -2.69 9.56 5.45
C GLY A 190 -2.81 8.05 5.66
N VAL A 191 -3.87 7.40 5.15
CA VAL A 191 -4.05 5.93 5.20
C VAL A 191 -3.20 5.22 4.14
N LEU A 192 -2.97 5.86 2.99
CA LEU A 192 -2.30 5.25 1.83
C LEU A 192 -0.95 4.58 2.13
N PRO A 193 -0.09 5.08 3.04
CA PRO A 193 1.19 4.43 3.38
C PRO A 193 1.06 3.15 4.24
N CYS A 194 -0.14 2.66 4.54
CA CYS A 194 -0.33 1.43 5.32
C CYS A 194 0.02 0.16 4.53
N HIS A 195 0.02 -0.99 5.20
CA HIS A 195 0.36 -2.29 4.59
C HIS A 195 -0.86 -3.15 4.23
N SER A 196 -2.08 -2.64 4.43
CA SER A 196 -3.30 -3.39 4.09
C SER A 196 -3.78 -2.99 2.69
N PRO A 197 -3.78 -3.92 1.71
CA PRO A 197 -4.23 -3.63 0.35
C PRO A 197 -5.69 -3.20 0.30
N LYS A 198 -6.54 -3.85 1.11
CA LYS A 198 -7.96 -3.49 1.27
C LYS A 198 -8.12 -2.07 1.80
N ALA A 199 -7.39 -1.69 2.86
CA ALA A 199 -7.47 -0.32 3.39
C ALA A 199 -6.99 0.72 2.36
N GLN A 200 -5.90 0.45 1.64
CA GLN A 200 -5.43 1.32 0.54
C GLN A 200 -6.50 1.48 -0.54
N GLN A 201 -7.11 0.37 -0.99
CA GLN A 201 -8.16 0.37 -2.00
C GLN A 201 -9.38 1.18 -1.55
N LEU A 202 -9.88 0.95 -0.33
CA LEU A 202 -11.01 1.66 0.26
C LEU A 202 -10.72 3.17 0.38
N ALA A 203 -9.49 3.53 0.81
CA ALA A 203 -9.08 4.92 0.93
C ALA A 203 -9.01 5.61 -0.44
N LEU A 204 -8.41 4.97 -1.45
CA LEU A 204 -8.35 5.49 -2.83
C LEU A 204 -9.74 5.72 -3.42
N GLN A 205 -10.65 4.76 -3.26
CA GLN A 205 -12.03 4.90 -3.74
C GLN A 205 -12.74 6.09 -3.08
N THR A 206 -12.55 6.28 -1.77
CA THR A 206 -13.13 7.39 -1.03
C THR A 206 -12.52 8.73 -1.44
N ILE A 207 -11.21 8.78 -1.64
CA ILE A 207 -10.50 9.97 -2.15
C ILE A 207 -11.08 10.40 -3.50
N ARG A 208 -11.36 9.46 -4.42
CA ARG A 208 -11.99 9.76 -5.71
C ARG A 208 -13.36 10.40 -5.55
N ILE A 209 -14.21 9.83 -4.69
CA ILE A 209 -15.56 10.37 -4.40
C ILE A 209 -15.44 11.80 -3.87
N LEU A 210 -14.59 12.03 -2.86
CA LEU A 210 -14.41 13.35 -2.27
C LEU A 210 -13.68 14.34 -3.18
N GLN A 211 -12.85 13.87 -4.11
CA GLN A 211 -12.18 14.72 -5.10
C GLN A 211 -13.16 15.28 -6.13
N SER A 212 -14.25 14.57 -6.44
CA SER A 212 -15.23 14.99 -7.44
C SER A 212 -15.96 16.29 -7.10
N THR A 213 -16.03 16.65 -5.83
CA THR A 213 -16.70 17.86 -5.32
C THR A 213 -15.72 19.01 -5.06
N ARG A 214 -14.44 18.87 -5.44
CA ARG A 214 -13.36 19.81 -5.17
C ARG A 214 -12.78 20.32 -6.47
N ASP A 215 -12.26 21.55 -6.47
CA ASP A 215 -11.64 22.16 -7.66
C ASP A 215 -10.13 21.87 -7.76
N THR A 216 -9.46 21.69 -6.61
CA THR A 216 -8.01 21.46 -6.53
C THR A 216 -7.72 20.11 -5.90
N ALA A 217 -6.67 19.45 -6.37
CA ALA A 217 -6.19 18.19 -5.78
C ALA A 217 -5.05 18.44 -4.79
N ASN A 218 -4.92 17.58 -3.77
CA ASN A 218 -3.81 17.71 -2.83
C ASN A 218 -2.52 17.13 -3.45
N ARG A 219 -1.49 17.97 -3.55
CA ARG A 219 -0.15 17.65 -4.10
C ARG A 219 0.48 16.42 -3.45
N ALA A 220 0.18 16.12 -2.17
CA ALA A 220 0.67 14.91 -1.51
C ALA A 220 0.26 13.61 -2.23
N LEU A 221 -0.81 13.63 -3.04
CA LEU A 221 -1.22 12.49 -3.85
C LEU A 221 -0.15 12.05 -4.85
N ILE A 222 0.69 12.95 -5.35
CA ILE A 222 1.75 12.61 -6.31
C ILE A 222 2.70 11.57 -5.70
N ASP A 223 3.22 11.85 -4.51
CA ASP A 223 4.12 10.94 -3.79
C ASP A 223 3.40 9.62 -3.42
N ARG A 224 2.10 9.68 -3.11
CA ARG A 224 1.31 8.48 -2.78
C ARG A 224 1.03 7.61 -4.00
N ILE A 225 0.76 8.20 -5.15
CA ILE A 225 0.60 7.49 -6.42
C ILE A 225 1.90 6.76 -6.75
N ILE A 226 3.03 7.46 -6.72
CA ILE A 226 4.35 6.86 -6.98
C ILE A 226 4.60 5.68 -6.06
N TYR A 227 4.41 5.87 -4.75
CA TYR A 227 4.56 4.82 -3.75
C TYR A 227 3.67 3.60 -4.06
N LEU A 228 2.38 3.81 -4.32
CA LEU A 228 1.44 2.70 -4.50
C LEU A 228 1.55 1.97 -5.85
N LEU A 229 2.17 2.58 -6.88
CA LEU A 229 2.47 1.90 -8.13
C LEU A 229 3.49 0.75 -7.96
N GLU A 230 4.21 0.71 -6.83
CA GLU A 230 5.11 -0.39 -6.47
C GLU A 230 4.39 -1.59 -5.84
N SER A 231 3.09 -1.46 -5.53
CA SER A 231 2.32 -2.51 -4.88
C SER A 231 2.22 -3.75 -5.75
N LEU A 232 2.40 -4.94 -5.17
CA LEU A 232 2.18 -6.22 -5.86
C LEU A 232 0.69 -6.60 -5.92
N HIS A 233 -0.19 -5.83 -5.28
CA HIS A 233 -1.62 -6.06 -5.23
C HIS A 233 -2.31 -5.36 -6.41
N LEU A 234 -2.85 -6.13 -7.34
CA LEU A 234 -3.46 -5.62 -8.58
C LEU A 234 -4.69 -4.75 -8.29
N GLU A 235 -5.44 -5.05 -7.23
CA GLU A 235 -6.56 -4.24 -6.76
C GLU A 235 -6.13 -2.83 -6.31
N VAL A 236 -4.94 -2.69 -5.72
CA VAL A 236 -4.38 -1.38 -5.34
C VAL A 236 -3.89 -0.65 -6.58
N GLN A 237 -3.11 -1.31 -7.45
CA GLN A 237 -2.62 -0.69 -8.68
C GLN A 237 -3.76 -0.18 -9.57
N SER A 238 -4.81 -0.97 -9.75
CA SER A 238 -5.99 -0.57 -10.52
C SER A 238 -6.71 0.63 -9.89
N ALA A 239 -6.88 0.64 -8.56
CA ALA A 239 -7.46 1.79 -7.85
C ALA A 239 -6.60 3.06 -7.99
N VAL A 240 -5.28 2.94 -8.00
CA VAL A 240 -4.36 4.07 -8.23
C VAL A 240 -4.50 4.61 -9.65
N ILE A 241 -4.52 3.73 -10.66
CA ILE A 241 -4.67 4.13 -12.07
C ILE A 241 -6.00 4.87 -12.27
N GLU A 242 -7.08 4.35 -11.68
CA GLU A 242 -8.39 5.00 -11.71
C GLU A 242 -8.38 6.38 -11.04
N LEU A 243 -7.69 6.53 -9.91
CA LEU A 243 -7.48 7.84 -9.30
C LEU A 243 -6.67 8.77 -10.23
N VAL A 244 -5.61 8.27 -10.87
CA VAL A 244 -4.80 9.06 -11.82
C VAL A 244 -5.66 9.58 -12.97
N ARG A 245 -6.53 8.74 -13.54
CA ARG A 245 -7.47 9.15 -14.61
C ARG A 245 -8.35 10.31 -14.16
N ASP A 246 -8.94 10.23 -12.97
CA ASP A 246 -9.75 11.30 -12.41
C ASP A 246 -8.93 12.58 -12.15
N LEU A 247 -7.64 12.45 -11.81
CA LEU A 247 -6.76 13.57 -11.50
C LEU A 247 -6.28 14.34 -12.74
N MET A 248 -6.49 13.82 -13.96
CA MET A 248 -6.05 14.48 -15.20
C MET A 248 -6.77 15.81 -15.50
N ARG A 249 -7.92 16.04 -14.88
CA ARG A 249 -8.66 17.33 -14.98
C ARG A 249 -8.24 18.38 -13.95
N PHE A 250 -7.25 18.07 -13.10
CA PHE A 250 -6.83 18.92 -11.99
C PHE A 250 -5.47 19.56 -12.23
N ASP A 251 -5.14 20.54 -11.38
CA ASP A 251 -3.92 21.35 -11.44
C ASP A 251 -2.62 20.55 -11.27
N ILE A 252 -2.69 19.33 -10.73
CA ILE A 252 -1.55 18.43 -10.52
C ILE A 252 -1.28 17.47 -11.68
N ALA A 253 -2.08 17.50 -12.75
CA ALA A 253 -2.01 16.53 -13.85
C ALA A 253 -0.61 16.48 -14.47
N ASP A 254 -0.02 17.63 -14.80
CA ASP A 254 1.29 17.69 -15.46
C ASP A 254 2.41 17.13 -14.56
N ASP A 255 2.36 17.38 -13.25
CA ASP A 255 3.31 16.81 -12.27
C ASP A 255 3.19 15.27 -12.21
N ILE A 256 1.97 14.74 -12.27
CA ILE A 256 1.72 13.29 -12.33
C ILE A 256 2.29 12.70 -13.63
N LEU A 257 2.08 13.34 -14.77
CA LEU A 257 2.62 12.86 -16.06
C LEU A 257 4.15 12.83 -16.03
N ILE A 258 4.80 13.86 -15.47
CA ILE A 258 6.26 13.91 -15.28
C ILE A 258 6.71 12.76 -14.39
N ALA A 259 6.02 12.51 -13.27
CA ALA A 259 6.34 11.42 -12.37
C ALA A 259 6.22 10.05 -13.06
N LEU A 260 5.13 9.79 -13.79
CA LEU A 260 4.93 8.53 -14.53
C LEU A 260 6.03 8.28 -15.55
N VAL A 261 6.41 9.29 -16.33
CA VAL A 261 7.50 9.16 -17.32
C VAL A 261 8.86 8.95 -16.63
N THR A 262 9.07 9.58 -15.48
CA THR A 262 10.30 9.37 -14.69
C THR A 262 10.40 7.93 -14.18
N LEU A 263 9.28 7.31 -13.78
CA LEU A 263 9.26 5.91 -13.33
C LEU A 263 9.61 4.90 -14.43
N LEU A 264 9.50 5.29 -15.70
CA LEU A 264 9.95 4.45 -16.82
C LEU A 264 11.48 4.31 -16.91
N ARG A 265 12.24 5.22 -16.27
CA ARG A 265 13.71 5.16 -16.18
C ARG A 265 14.13 5.15 -14.70
N PRO A 266 14.10 3.99 -14.02
CA PRO A 266 14.50 3.90 -12.63
C PRO A 266 15.93 4.41 -12.43
N GLN A 267 16.20 5.05 -11.27
CA GLN A 267 17.53 5.60 -10.93
C GLN A 267 18.64 4.54 -10.90
N ARG A 268 18.27 3.26 -10.81
CA ARG A 268 19.16 2.14 -11.03
C ARG A 268 19.17 1.78 -12.51
N GLU A 269 20.33 1.88 -13.14
CA GLU A 269 20.54 1.39 -14.50
C GLU A 269 20.27 -0.11 -14.59
N ILE A 270 19.64 -0.52 -15.69
CA ILE A 270 19.43 -1.93 -16.04
C ILE A 270 20.81 -2.56 -16.25
N GLN A 271 21.14 -3.59 -15.48
CA GLN A 271 22.47 -4.20 -15.47
C GLN A 271 22.59 -5.25 -16.57
N LEU A 272 22.51 -4.82 -17.83
CA LEU A 272 22.72 -5.69 -19.00
C LEU A 272 24.13 -6.33 -18.98
N GLY A 273 25.14 -5.62 -18.47
CA GLY A 273 26.54 -6.07 -18.40
C GLY A 273 26.76 -7.41 -17.68
N LYS A 274 25.96 -7.73 -16.66
CA LYS A 274 26.07 -9.02 -15.94
C LYS A 274 25.59 -10.20 -16.79
N LEU A 275 24.58 -9.97 -17.62
CA LEU A 275 24.04 -10.98 -18.53
C LEU A 275 24.97 -11.24 -19.72
N PHE A 276 25.71 -10.22 -20.19
CA PHE A 276 26.76 -10.41 -21.20
C PHE A 276 27.92 -11.28 -20.70
N THR A 277 28.29 -11.16 -19.42
CA THR A 277 29.35 -12.01 -18.83
C THR A 277 28.92 -13.46 -18.60
N GLU A 278 27.65 -13.69 -18.27
CA GLU A 278 27.10 -15.05 -18.10
C GLU A 278 26.89 -15.77 -19.45
N ALA A 279 26.52 -15.04 -20.51
CA ALA A 279 26.41 -15.60 -21.86
C ALA A 279 27.78 -15.91 -22.50
N GLY A 280 28.84 -15.22 -22.08
CA GLY A 280 30.21 -15.46 -22.57
C GLY A 280 30.95 -16.62 -21.88
N SER A 281 30.48 -17.06 -20.71
CA SER A 281 31.08 -18.20 -19.99
C SER A 281 30.61 -19.58 -20.49
N ASP A 282 29.52 -19.65 -21.26
CA ASP A 282 28.99 -20.91 -21.80
C ASP A 282 29.63 -21.33 -23.15
N SER A 283 30.57 -20.54 -23.70
CA SER A 283 31.17 -20.78 -25.01
C SER A 283 32.61 -21.32 -25.01
N GLU A 284 33.25 -21.52 -23.84
CA GLU A 284 34.61 -22.07 -23.75
C GLU A 284 34.69 -23.49 -23.16
N VAL A 285 34.00 -24.50 -23.72
CA VAL A 285 34.56 -25.86 -23.73
C VAL A 285 33.95 -26.68 -24.88
N THR A 286 34.73 -26.99 -25.92
CA THR A 286 34.90 -28.36 -26.48
C THR A 286 35.66 -28.35 -27.82
N SER A 287 36.98 -28.40 -27.72
CA SER A 287 37.88 -29.09 -28.66
C SER A 287 39.19 -29.32 -27.89
N GLY A 288 39.72 -30.52 -27.66
CA GLY A 288 39.42 -31.86 -28.11
C GLY A 288 40.73 -32.64 -28.00
N SER A 289 40.71 -33.76 -27.28
CA SER A 289 41.67 -34.88 -27.34
C SER A 289 43.07 -34.64 -26.74
N SER A 290 43.77 -35.60 -26.14
CA SER A 290 43.55 -36.94 -25.57
C SER A 290 44.91 -37.35 -24.95
N GLU A 291 44.89 -38.39 -24.10
CA GLU A 291 46.06 -39.20 -23.65
C GLU A 291 46.94 -38.59 -22.55
N SER A 292 47.39 -39.28 -21.50
CA SER A 292 47.15 -40.61 -20.90
C SER A 292 47.83 -40.51 -19.52
N GLU A 293 47.25 -41.13 -18.49
CA GLU A 293 47.94 -41.32 -17.21
C GLU A 293 48.99 -42.43 -17.34
N GLU A 294 50.17 -42.23 -16.77
CA GLU A 294 50.84 -43.26 -15.97
C GLU A 294 51.99 -42.69 -15.13
N SER A 295 52.25 -43.42 -14.06
CA SER A 295 52.88 -43.06 -12.80
C SER A 295 54.37 -43.40 -12.68
N GLU A 296 55.03 -42.73 -11.72
CA GLU A 296 55.99 -43.27 -10.71
C GLU A 296 57.34 -42.55 -10.57
N SER A 297 57.61 -42.12 -9.32
CA SER A 297 58.88 -42.20 -8.55
C SER A 297 60.16 -41.50 -9.11
N SER A 298 61.13 -40.95 -8.37
CA SER A 298 61.42 -40.75 -6.95
C SER A 298 62.68 -39.86 -6.82
N SER A 299 62.79 -39.06 -5.75
CA SER A 299 64.04 -38.62 -5.06
C SER A 299 65.04 -37.73 -5.83
N SER A 300 65.84 -36.80 -5.28
CA SER A 300 66.36 -36.56 -3.94
C SER A 300 66.94 -35.12 -3.83
N ARG A 301 67.24 -34.76 -2.57
CA ARG A 301 67.77 -33.51 -1.98
C ARG A 301 69.01 -32.89 -2.67
N THR A 302 69.17 -31.55 -2.55
CA THR A 302 70.21 -30.84 -1.74
C THR A 302 70.28 -29.34 -2.10
N GLY A 303 70.44 -28.45 -1.10
CA GLY A 303 71.01 -27.09 -1.29
C GLY A 303 72.54 -27.12 -1.14
N PRO A 304 73.27 -25.99 -0.98
CA PRO A 304 72.84 -24.59 -0.89
C PRO A 304 73.71 -23.57 -1.69
N SER A 305 73.35 -22.29 -1.56
CA SER A 305 74.18 -21.06 -1.61
C SER A 305 74.86 -20.61 -2.91
N GLY A 306 74.65 -19.33 -3.24
CA GLY A 306 75.76 -18.42 -3.56
C GLY A 306 75.70 -17.65 -4.89
N THR A 307 75.57 -16.33 -4.74
CA THR A 307 76.11 -15.23 -5.58
C THR A 307 75.47 -14.85 -6.93
N ASP A 308 74.82 -13.68 -6.86
CA ASP A 308 75.10 -12.42 -7.59
C ASP A 308 74.52 -12.09 -8.98
N ASN A 309 74.01 -10.84 -8.98
CA ASN A 309 73.71 -9.90 -10.06
C ASN A 309 72.45 -10.19 -10.91
N THR A 310 71.52 -9.25 -11.14
CA THR A 310 71.65 -7.79 -11.19
C THR A 310 70.28 -7.10 -11.13
N THR A 311 70.26 -5.90 -10.53
CA THR A 311 69.39 -4.72 -10.79
C THR A 311 67.88 -4.77 -10.52
N SER A 312 67.47 -4.28 -9.35
CA SER A 312 66.40 -3.26 -9.25
C SER A 312 66.61 -2.35 -8.03
N LYS A 313 66.81 -1.05 -8.27
CA LYS A 313 66.98 -0.01 -7.23
C LYS A 313 65.67 0.77 -7.05
N THR A 314 65.08 0.59 -5.87
CA THR A 314 64.62 1.60 -4.90
C THR A 314 63.80 2.83 -5.34
N ARG A 315 62.58 2.87 -4.76
CA ARG A 315 62.02 3.90 -3.85
C ARG A 315 62.18 5.41 -4.17
N LYS A 316 61.00 6.05 -4.30
CA LYS A 316 60.55 7.38 -3.78
C LYS A 316 61.48 8.06 -2.75
N PRO A 317 61.55 9.42 -2.64
CA PRO A 317 60.40 10.24 -2.20
C PRO A 317 60.31 11.76 -2.58
N VAL A 318 59.06 12.27 -2.50
CA VAL A 318 58.53 13.50 -1.84
C VAL A 318 58.95 14.94 -2.23
N ALA A 319 57.90 15.80 -2.26
CA ALA A 319 57.77 17.27 -2.12
C ALA A 319 58.06 18.14 -3.36
N GLY A 320 57.29 19.19 -3.69
CA GLY A 320 56.16 19.85 -3.05
C GLY A 320 55.83 21.18 -3.76
N ALA A 321 54.92 21.98 -3.16
CA ALA A 321 54.58 23.40 -3.44
C ALA A 321 53.47 23.65 -4.50
N ARG A 322 52.51 24.58 -4.35
CA ARG A 322 51.99 25.46 -3.27
C ARG A 322 50.81 26.26 -3.89
N LYS A 323 49.80 26.65 -3.10
CA LYS A 323 49.33 28.05 -2.86
C LYS A 323 47.98 28.10 -2.11
N PRO A 324 47.65 29.22 -1.42
CA PRO A 324 47.11 29.20 -0.05
C PRO A 324 45.71 29.84 0.11
N LYS A 325 45.09 29.69 1.29
CA LYS A 325 43.97 30.53 1.76
C LYS A 325 44.11 30.80 3.26
N LEU A 326 44.07 32.08 3.64
CA LEU A 326 44.21 32.64 4.99
C LEU A 326 42.94 32.46 5.85
N MET A 327 43.13 32.46 7.17
CA MET A 327 42.10 32.46 8.22
C MET A 327 42.08 33.79 9.01
N LEU A 328 40.85 34.15 9.40
CA LEU A 328 40.36 34.78 10.65
C LEU A 328 40.77 36.21 11.08
N THR A 329 39.72 36.99 11.35
CA THR A 329 39.59 37.81 12.57
C THR A 329 38.23 37.53 13.22
N GLU A 330 38.21 37.37 14.54
CA GLU A 330 37.01 37.23 15.37
C GLU A 330 36.48 38.60 15.79
N SER A 331 35.16 38.72 16.00
CA SER A 331 34.62 39.46 17.14
C SER A 331 33.24 38.92 17.53
N SER A 332 32.96 39.02 18.82
CA SER A 332 32.02 38.22 19.60
C SER A 332 30.65 38.87 19.78
N SER A 333 29.66 38.02 20.09
CA SER A 333 28.45 38.21 20.94
C SER A 333 27.38 37.26 20.35
N GLY A 334 26.82 36.29 21.05
CA GLY A 334 26.26 36.26 22.39
C GLY A 334 24.83 35.73 22.21
N GLY A 335 24.49 34.54 22.72
CA GLY A 335 23.10 34.06 22.61
C GLY A 335 22.85 32.55 22.76
N ALA A 336 22.77 32.10 24.01
CA ALA A 336 21.91 31.03 24.54
C ALA A 336 21.71 29.71 23.74
N LYS A 337 22.27 28.64 24.34
CA LYS A 337 22.05 27.22 24.11
C LYS A 337 20.58 26.80 24.34
N LYS A 338 19.98 26.05 23.41
CA LYS A 338 18.94 25.03 23.71
C LYS A 338 19.31 23.69 23.07
N LYS A 339 19.36 22.68 23.95
CA LYS A 339 19.81 21.29 23.74
C LYS A 339 18.97 20.57 22.68
N LYS A 340 19.59 20.01 21.64
CA LYS A 340 19.06 18.86 20.87
C LYS A 340 19.75 17.60 21.39
N LYS A 341 18.99 16.74 22.09
CA LYS A 341 19.41 15.37 22.39
C LYS A 341 19.32 14.56 21.10
N ALA A 342 20.47 14.06 20.64
CA ALA A 342 20.55 13.01 19.65
C ALA A 342 20.15 11.68 20.31
N VAL A 343 19.12 11.01 19.80
CA VAL A 343 18.85 9.60 20.13
C VAL A 343 19.40 8.75 18.99
N ARG A 344 20.45 8.02 19.35
CA ARG A 344 21.14 6.98 18.61
C ARG A 344 20.17 5.80 18.45
N SER A 345 19.72 5.50 17.23
CA SER A 345 18.94 4.28 16.98
C SER A 345 19.88 3.09 16.87
N THR A 346 19.91 2.30 17.94
CA THR A 346 20.60 1.01 18.02
C THR A 346 19.79 -0.01 17.24
N ARG A 347 20.42 -0.56 16.21
CA ARG A 347 19.92 -1.64 15.34
C ARG A 347 19.73 -2.91 16.18
N LEU A 348 18.51 -3.24 16.58
CA LEU A 348 18.17 -4.53 17.18
C LEU A 348 17.76 -5.50 16.05
N ARG A 349 18.57 -6.57 15.89
CA ARG A 349 18.23 -7.75 15.09
C ARG A 349 17.14 -8.52 15.84
N SER A 350 15.95 -8.66 15.26
CA SER A 350 14.95 -9.62 15.74
C SER A 350 15.04 -10.92 14.95
N VAL A 351 15.28 -12.00 15.70
CA VAL A 351 15.35 -13.39 15.25
C VAL A 351 13.94 -13.86 14.86
N SER A 352 13.77 -14.37 13.64
CA SER A 352 12.55 -15.06 13.20
C SER A 352 12.44 -16.43 13.89
N SER A 353 11.44 -16.59 14.76
CA SER A 353 10.99 -17.91 15.23
C SER A 353 9.94 -18.45 14.27
N ARG A 354 10.24 -19.59 13.63
CA ARG A 354 9.31 -20.37 12.81
C ARG A 354 8.51 -21.29 13.72
N HIS A 355 7.19 -21.11 13.78
CA HIS A 355 6.28 -22.14 14.31
C HIS A 355 5.65 -22.92 13.16
N SER A 356 6.09 -24.17 13.01
CA SER A 356 5.44 -25.21 12.22
C SER A 356 4.30 -25.83 13.03
N VAL A 357 3.07 -25.77 12.52
CA VAL A 357 1.94 -26.53 13.06
C VAL A 357 1.80 -27.82 12.24
N VAL A 358 2.01 -28.94 12.93
CA VAL A 358 1.74 -30.30 12.47
C VAL A 358 0.27 -30.61 12.77
N SER A 359 -0.50 -31.05 11.77
CA SER A 359 -1.78 -31.71 11.99
C SER A 359 -1.80 -33.04 11.24
N GLY A 360 -1.97 -34.12 12.01
CA GLY A 360 -1.85 -35.50 11.57
C GLY A 360 -3.06 -36.05 10.81
N SER A 361 -2.75 -37.08 10.03
CA SER A 361 -3.63 -37.94 9.23
C SER A 361 -4.45 -38.93 10.08
N ARG A 362 -5.59 -39.37 9.51
CA ARG A 362 -6.03 -40.79 9.33
C ARG A 362 -7.42 -40.81 8.66
N ASP A 363 -7.52 -41.33 7.43
CA ASP A 363 -8.00 -42.68 7.00
C ASP A 363 -9.55 -42.71 6.81
N ARG A 364 -10.21 -43.30 5.79
CA ARG A 364 -9.86 -44.30 4.75
C ARG A 364 -10.98 -44.44 3.68
N GLN A 365 -10.57 -44.79 2.46
CA GLN A 365 -11.14 -45.72 1.44
C GLN A 365 -12.49 -45.51 0.71
N GLY A 366 -12.44 -45.63 -0.63
CA GLY A 366 -13.61 -45.92 -1.49
C GLY A 366 -13.43 -45.87 -3.03
N LYS A 367 -12.69 -46.83 -3.61
CA LYS A 367 -12.75 -47.47 -4.96
C LYS A 367 -13.12 -46.72 -6.28
N ASN A 368 -12.21 -46.93 -7.25
CA ASN A 368 -12.36 -47.36 -8.66
C ASN A 368 -13.06 -46.48 -9.72
N GLY A 369 -12.28 -46.12 -10.75
CA GLY A 369 -12.75 -45.71 -12.07
C GLY A 369 -11.58 -45.48 -13.04
N THR A 370 -11.42 -46.37 -14.01
CA THR A 370 -10.37 -46.45 -15.03
C THR A 370 -10.44 -45.32 -16.08
N GLY A 371 -9.30 -44.75 -16.47
CA GLY A 371 -9.21 -43.80 -17.59
C GLY A 371 -7.75 -43.52 -17.98
N GLN A 372 -7.48 -43.51 -19.29
CA GLN A 372 -6.20 -43.74 -19.94
C GLN A 372 -5.09 -42.69 -19.69
N LYS A 373 -3.85 -43.19 -19.64
CA LYS A 373 -2.60 -42.41 -19.58
C LYS A 373 -2.19 -41.93 -20.99
N ILE A 374 -2.02 -40.62 -21.16
CA ILE A 374 -1.20 -40.04 -22.22
C ILE A 374 0.04 -39.41 -21.55
N LYS A 375 1.21 -39.99 -21.82
CA LYS A 375 2.52 -39.51 -21.37
C LYS A 375 2.98 -38.39 -22.30
N ALA A 376 3.19 -37.18 -21.78
CA ALA A 376 4.01 -36.16 -22.42
C ALA A 376 5.26 -35.94 -21.57
N HIS A 377 6.42 -36.34 -22.10
CA HIS A 377 7.73 -36.09 -21.50
C HIS A 377 8.03 -34.58 -21.54
N ARG A 378 7.84 -33.89 -20.41
CA ARG A 378 8.39 -32.54 -20.19
C ARG A 378 9.67 -32.67 -19.37
N LYS A 379 10.80 -32.49 -20.04
CA LYS A 379 12.16 -32.50 -19.48
C LYS A 379 12.24 -31.45 -18.37
N LYS A 380 12.38 -31.92 -17.13
CA LYS A 380 12.45 -31.13 -15.89
C LYS A 380 13.83 -30.47 -15.83
N ARG A 381 13.94 -29.19 -16.20
CA ARG A 381 15.07 -28.35 -15.79
C ARG A 381 14.87 -28.01 -14.30
N SER A 382 15.95 -28.14 -13.55
CA SER A 382 16.00 -27.95 -12.10
C SER A 382 15.91 -26.46 -11.77
N ASP A 383 14.71 -25.97 -11.46
CA ASP A 383 14.53 -24.67 -10.83
C ASP A 383 14.84 -24.78 -9.34
N SER A 384 16.07 -24.43 -8.99
CA SER A 384 16.39 -23.83 -7.70
C SER A 384 16.56 -22.33 -7.88
N GLN A 385 15.50 -21.66 -8.34
CA GLN A 385 15.41 -20.20 -8.34
C GLN A 385 14.76 -19.83 -7.00
N SER A 386 15.57 -19.34 -6.07
CA SER A 386 15.08 -18.72 -4.83
C SER A 386 14.02 -17.67 -5.16
N ASP A 387 12.91 -17.63 -4.41
CA ASP A 387 11.87 -16.58 -4.42
C ASP A 387 12.49 -15.18 -4.19
N VAL A 388 13.10 -14.60 -5.22
CA VAL A 388 13.58 -13.22 -5.19
C VAL A 388 12.39 -12.34 -5.55
N GLN A 389 11.86 -11.61 -4.56
CA GLN A 389 10.82 -10.60 -4.82
C GLN A 389 11.33 -9.58 -5.84
N PRO A 390 10.49 -9.16 -6.80
CA PRO A 390 10.89 -8.18 -7.80
C PRO A 390 11.26 -6.86 -7.15
N LEU A 391 12.21 -6.14 -7.74
CA LEU A 391 12.58 -4.83 -7.22
C LEU A 391 11.40 -3.86 -7.34
N PRO A 392 11.07 -3.09 -6.28
CA PRO A 392 9.95 -2.14 -6.31
C PRO A 392 10.00 -1.16 -7.49
N ALA A 393 11.20 -0.70 -7.84
CA ALA A 393 11.43 0.19 -8.98
C ALA A 393 10.99 -0.42 -10.33
N PHE A 394 11.13 -1.73 -10.52
CA PHE A 394 10.69 -2.40 -11.75
C PHE A 394 9.19 -2.69 -11.74
N VAL A 395 8.60 -2.92 -10.56
CA VAL A 395 7.14 -2.98 -10.42
C VAL A 395 6.53 -1.62 -10.78
N GLN A 396 7.10 -0.52 -10.26
CA GLN A 396 6.70 0.84 -10.62
C GLN A 396 6.84 1.12 -12.11
N GLN A 397 7.95 0.72 -12.73
CA GLN A 397 8.15 0.87 -14.19
C GLN A 397 7.04 0.18 -14.99
N ALA A 398 6.67 -1.07 -14.63
CA ALA A 398 5.59 -1.80 -15.28
C ALA A 398 4.22 -1.13 -15.08
N SER A 399 3.91 -0.76 -13.84
CA SER A 399 2.65 -0.09 -13.47
C SER A 399 2.52 1.28 -14.15
N ALA A 400 3.62 2.04 -14.23
CA ALA A 400 3.67 3.33 -14.91
C ALA A 400 3.45 3.18 -16.42
N ALA A 401 4.10 2.21 -17.07
CA ALA A 401 3.86 1.92 -18.49
C ALA A 401 2.38 1.57 -18.75
N LYS A 402 1.79 0.72 -17.91
CA LYS A 402 0.36 0.38 -17.99
C LYS A 402 -0.53 1.61 -17.81
N CYS A 403 -0.24 2.45 -16.83
CA CYS A 403 -0.99 3.68 -16.56
C CYS A 403 -0.92 4.64 -17.75
N ILE A 404 0.29 4.87 -18.29
CA ILE A 404 0.53 5.69 -19.48
C ILE A 404 -0.29 5.20 -20.67
N ARG A 405 -0.32 3.89 -20.94
CA ARG A 405 -1.16 3.32 -22.01
C ARG A 405 -2.63 3.71 -21.85
N ILE A 406 -3.18 3.57 -20.65
CA ILE A 406 -4.58 3.88 -20.37
C ILE A 406 -4.84 5.38 -20.58
N LEU A 407 -3.94 6.25 -20.12
CA LEU A 407 -4.05 7.69 -20.35
C LEU A 407 -3.97 8.07 -21.84
N CYS A 408 -3.11 7.40 -22.62
CA CYS A 408 -3.04 7.61 -24.06
C CYS A 408 -4.32 7.15 -24.77
N GLN A 409 -4.93 6.06 -24.30
CA GLN A 409 -6.22 5.56 -24.80
C GLN A 409 -7.38 6.51 -24.48
N ASP A 410 -7.33 7.18 -23.33
CA ASP A 410 -8.36 8.11 -22.89
C ASP A 410 -8.31 9.44 -23.65
N SER A 411 -7.12 9.92 -24.07
CA SER A 411 -6.99 11.24 -24.70
C SER A 411 -5.75 11.41 -25.58
N THR A 412 -5.98 11.90 -26.80
CA THR A 412 -4.92 12.35 -27.72
C THR A 412 -4.13 13.54 -27.14
N ALA A 413 -4.77 14.44 -26.40
CA ALA A 413 -4.10 15.57 -25.76
C ALA A 413 -3.13 15.11 -24.67
N LEU A 414 -3.52 14.13 -23.85
CA LEU A 414 -2.62 13.50 -22.88
C LEU A 414 -1.47 12.77 -23.57
N THR A 415 -1.76 12.07 -24.66
CA THR A 415 -0.73 11.40 -25.49
C THR A 415 0.34 12.39 -25.93
N LYS A 416 -0.05 13.55 -26.48
CA LYS A 416 0.91 14.60 -26.88
C LYS A 416 1.75 15.11 -25.72
N LYS A 417 1.13 15.38 -24.56
CA LYS A 417 1.84 15.82 -23.36
C LYS A 417 2.88 14.79 -22.92
N LEU A 418 2.50 13.52 -22.86
CA LEU A 418 3.41 12.42 -22.52
C LEU A 418 4.57 12.32 -23.51
N LEU A 419 4.32 12.43 -24.81
CA LEU A 419 5.37 12.40 -25.83
C LEU A 419 6.35 13.58 -25.69
N LYS A 420 5.87 14.79 -25.41
CA LYS A 420 6.73 15.97 -25.11
C LYS A 420 7.63 15.75 -23.89
N LEU A 421 7.20 14.92 -22.95
CA LEU A 421 7.98 14.55 -21.77
C LEU A 421 9.01 13.43 -22.06
N GLY A 422 9.15 12.98 -23.31
CA GLY A 422 10.08 11.91 -23.69
C GLY A 422 9.55 10.50 -23.41
N CYS A 423 8.23 10.33 -23.28
CA CYS A 423 7.60 9.05 -22.96
C CYS A 423 8.01 7.93 -23.92
N LEU A 424 8.09 8.18 -25.23
CA LEU A 424 8.43 7.14 -26.21
C LEU A 424 9.83 6.55 -25.96
N SER A 425 10.83 7.40 -25.75
CA SER A 425 12.19 6.95 -25.46
C SER A 425 12.28 6.18 -24.13
N SER A 426 11.53 6.62 -23.12
CA SER A 426 11.49 5.94 -21.82
C SER A 426 10.72 4.63 -21.86
N LEU A 427 9.70 4.50 -22.71
CA LEU A 427 9.02 3.22 -22.96
C LEU A 427 9.94 2.23 -23.65
N LEU A 428 10.70 2.66 -24.68
CA LEU A 428 11.72 1.81 -25.32
C LEU A 428 12.78 1.36 -24.30
N TYR A 429 13.24 2.26 -23.42
CA TYR A 429 14.14 1.88 -22.32
C TYR A 429 13.53 0.79 -21.43
N ALA A 430 12.26 0.92 -21.04
CA ALA A 430 11.56 -0.08 -20.23
C ALA A 430 11.34 -1.42 -20.96
N MET A 431 11.16 -1.41 -22.28
CA MET A 431 11.10 -2.64 -23.10
C MET A 431 12.40 -3.45 -23.04
N GLY A 432 13.55 -2.77 -22.93
CA GLY A 432 14.86 -3.39 -22.79
C GLY A 432 15.18 -3.94 -21.39
N ASN A 433 14.27 -3.86 -20.42
CA ASN A 433 14.52 -4.31 -19.05
C ASN A 433 14.44 -5.84 -18.89
N LEU A 434 15.55 -6.53 -19.17
CA LEU A 434 15.66 -7.98 -18.99
C LEU A 434 15.57 -8.45 -17.52
N GLU A 435 15.71 -7.54 -16.54
CA GLU A 435 15.60 -7.91 -15.12
C GLU A 435 14.15 -8.13 -14.66
N PHE A 436 13.15 -7.65 -15.42
CA PHE A 436 11.75 -7.78 -15.04
C PHE A 436 10.79 -7.90 -16.25
N PRO A 437 10.32 -9.11 -16.59
CA PRO A 437 9.50 -9.37 -17.77
C PRO A 437 8.19 -8.56 -17.84
N ASP A 438 7.55 -8.29 -16.71
CA ASP A 438 6.30 -7.52 -16.68
C ASP A 438 6.51 -6.05 -17.11
N SER A 439 7.67 -5.46 -16.80
CA SER A 439 8.04 -4.12 -17.32
C SER A 439 8.12 -4.13 -18.84
N GLN A 440 8.80 -5.14 -19.40
CA GLN A 440 8.94 -5.30 -20.84
C GLN A 440 7.57 -5.46 -21.51
N ARG A 441 6.73 -6.32 -20.94
CA ARG A 441 5.38 -6.58 -21.43
C ARG A 441 4.52 -5.32 -21.44
N GLN A 442 4.44 -4.61 -20.32
CA GLN A 442 3.59 -3.40 -20.25
C GLN A 442 4.13 -2.29 -21.16
N ALA A 443 5.44 -2.11 -21.25
CA ALA A 443 6.04 -1.14 -22.16
C ALA A 443 5.80 -1.50 -23.63
N SER A 444 5.98 -2.77 -24.00
CA SER A 444 5.73 -3.31 -25.36
C SER A 444 4.29 -3.06 -25.80
N GLN A 445 3.32 -3.42 -24.95
CA GLN A 445 1.91 -3.17 -25.25
C GLN A 445 1.56 -1.68 -25.38
N THR A 446 2.29 -0.82 -24.66
CA THR A 446 2.10 0.64 -24.74
C THR A 446 2.65 1.18 -26.07
N VAL A 447 3.86 0.76 -26.46
CA VAL A 447 4.47 1.14 -27.73
C VAL A 447 3.66 0.60 -28.91
N GLU A 448 3.18 -0.64 -28.83
CA GLU A 448 2.33 -1.25 -29.86
C GLU A 448 1.06 -0.42 -30.09
N TYR A 449 0.37 -0.03 -29.01
CA TYR A 449 -0.79 0.84 -29.10
C TYR A 449 -0.46 2.17 -29.79
N LEU A 450 0.66 2.81 -29.43
CA LEU A 450 1.09 4.06 -30.04
C LEU A 450 1.43 3.90 -31.53
N CYS A 451 2.14 2.84 -31.92
CA CYS A 451 2.48 2.55 -33.31
C CYS A 451 1.24 2.29 -34.17
N ARG A 452 0.28 1.50 -33.65
CA ARG A 452 -0.99 1.23 -34.35
C ARG A 452 -1.85 2.48 -34.52
N THR A 453 -1.77 3.40 -33.57
CA THR A 453 -2.61 4.61 -33.56
C THR A 453 -1.98 5.75 -34.36
N TYR A 454 -0.65 5.88 -34.33
CA TYR A 454 0.07 7.02 -34.91
C TYR A 454 1.20 6.54 -35.83
N THR A 455 1.00 6.71 -37.14
CA THR A 455 1.95 6.26 -38.18
C THR A 455 3.34 6.88 -38.06
N LEU A 456 3.45 8.12 -37.61
CA LEU A 456 4.75 8.77 -37.36
C LEU A 456 5.50 8.10 -36.21
N ILE A 457 4.80 7.68 -35.16
CA ILE A 457 5.42 6.92 -34.06
C ILE A 457 5.92 5.58 -34.56
N ASP A 458 5.14 4.91 -35.42
CA ASP A 458 5.53 3.64 -36.03
C ASP A 458 6.88 3.73 -36.78
N GLN A 459 7.04 4.79 -37.59
CA GLN A 459 8.27 5.05 -38.33
C GLN A 459 9.46 5.29 -37.39
N VAL A 460 9.28 6.14 -36.37
CA VAL A 460 10.31 6.45 -35.37
C VAL A 460 10.74 5.19 -34.61
N VAL A 461 9.78 4.35 -34.22
CA VAL A 461 10.06 3.10 -33.49
C VAL A 461 10.78 2.09 -34.39
N ARG A 462 10.37 1.96 -35.66
CA ARG A 462 11.04 1.09 -36.63
C ARG A 462 12.49 1.50 -36.88
N GLU A 463 12.75 2.81 -36.98
CA GLU A 463 14.11 3.34 -37.10
C GLU A 463 14.94 3.06 -35.84
N ALA A 464 14.36 3.25 -34.65
CA ALA A 464 15.05 3.05 -33.38
C ALA A 464 15.39 1.58 -33.08
N MET A 465 14.46 0.66 -33.37
CA MET A 465 14.66 -0.78 -33.13
C MET A 465 15.48 -1.45 -34.24
N GLY A 466 15.44 -0.91 -35.45
CA GLY A 466 15.91 -1.59 -36.65
C GLY A 466 14.90 -2.62 -37.18
N PRO A 467 15.03 -3.04 -38.45
CA PRO A 467 13.99 -3.78 -39.16
C PRO A 467 13.72 -5.17 -38.57
N ILE A 468 14.77 -5.88 -38.13
CA ILE A 468 14.67 -7.25 -37.60
C ILE A 468 13.91 -7.26 -36.27
N LEU A 469 14.37 -6.45 -35.30
CA LEU A 469 13.76 -6.35 -33.99
C LEU A 469 12.31 -5.85 -34.07
N TYR A 470 12.06 -4.87 -34.94
CA TYR A 470 10.73 -4.34 -35.16
C TYR A 470 9.78 -5.38 -35.80
N GLU A 471 10.26 -6.21 -36.73
CA GLU A 471 9.43 -7.27 -37.33
C GLU A 471 9.01 -8.32 -36.29
N GLU A 472 9.95 -8.72 -35.41
CA GLU A 472 9.65 -9.64 -34.30
C GLU A 472 8.64 -9.04 -33.31
N PHE A 473 8.84 -7.78 -32.93
CA PHE A 473 7.91 -7.01 -32.09
C PHE A 473 6.51 -6.91 -32.73
N SER A 474 6.43 -6.60 -34.02
CA SER A 474 5.17 -6.44 -34.75
C SER A 474 4.37 -7.73 -34.85
N LYS A 475 5.04 -8.89 -34.91
CA LYS A 475 4.39 -10.21 -34.97
C LYS A 475 3.79 -10.62 -33.63
N ASN A 476 4.49 -10.38 -32.52
CA ASN A 476 4.11 -10.89 -31.20
C ASN A 476 4.44 -9.91 -30.04
N PRO A 477 3.77 -8.76 -29.92
CA PRO A 477 4.09 -7.74 -28.91
C PRO A 477 3.88 -8.22 -27.46
N ASP A 478 3.01 -9.20 -27.25
CA ASP A 478 2.68 -9.80 -25.95
C ASP A 478 3.66 -10.87 -25.46
N SER A 479 4.58 -11.34 -26.31
CA SER A 479 5.50 -12.43 -25.97
C SER A 479 6.92 -12.24 -26.52
N HIS A 480 7.14 -11.21 -27.36
CA HIS A 480 8.45 -10.89 -27.95
C HIS A 480 9.55 -10.71 -26.90
N TYR A 481 9.22 -10.12 -25.75
CA TYR A 481 10.16 -9.94 -24.65
C TYR A 481 10.76 -11.26 -24.12
N LEU A 482 10.08 -12.40 -24.30
CA LEU A 482 10.59 -13.72 -23.91
C LEU A 482 11.77 -14.20 -24.77
N GLN A 483 11.98 -13.59 -25.94
CA GLN A 483 13.03 -13.94 -26.90
C GLN A 483 14.05 -12.81 -27.08
N LEU A 484 13.92 -11.72 -26.30
CA LEU A 484 14.76 -10.55 -26.44
C LEU A 484 16.20 -10.86 -26.01
N THR A 485 17.13 -10.77 -26.95
CA THR A 485 18.55 -10.98 -26.67
C THR A 485 19.16 -9.79 -25.90
N PRO A 486 20.25 -9.98 -25.14
CA PRO A 486 20.97 -8.88 -24.49
C PRO A 486 21.39 -7.75 -25.44
N LEU A 487 21.75 -8.08 -26.69
CA LEU A 487 22.09 -7.09 -27.72
C LEU A 487 20.86 -6.27 -28.15
N GLN A 488 19.72 -6.92 -28.39
CA GLN A 488 18.48 -6.22 -28.72
C GLN A 488 17.98 -5.37 -27.55
N ALA A 489 18.14 -5.85 -26.31
CA ALA A 489 17.84 -5.09 -25.11
C ALA A 489 18.75 -3.86 -24.98
N ASP A 490 20.04 -3.98 -25.29
CA ASP A 490 20.98 -2.84 -25.29
C ASP A 490 20.61 -1.78 -26.33
N VAL A 491 20.18 -2.17 -27.54
CA VAL A 491 19.64 -1.25 -28.56
C VAL A 491 18.46 -0.44 -28.01
N LEU A 492 17.54 -1.11 -27.28
CA LEU A 492 16.39 -0.46 -26.68
C LEU A 492 16.77 0.45 -25.51
N VAL A 493 17.67 0.04 -24.63
CA VAL A 493 18.12 0.83 -23.47
C VAL A 493 18.95 2.04 -23.88
N SER A 494 19.78 1.92 -24.92
CA SER A 494 20.66 2.98 -25.43
C SER A 494 20.00 3.89 -26.48
N ASN A 495 18.69 3.74 -26.70
CA ASN A 495 17.95 4.49 -27.72
C ASN A 495 18.12 6.01 -27.56
N LYS A 496 18.22 6.71 -28.69
CA LYS A 496 18.34 8.18 -28.76
C LYS A 496 17.09 8.84 -29.34
N VAL A 497 15.92 8.23 -29.15
CA VAL A 497 14.67 8.75 -29.69
C VAL A 497 14.32 10.08 -29.02
N THR A 498 14.09 11.12 -29.82
CA THR A 498 13.72 12.47 -29.35
C THR A 498 12.37 12.95 -29.89
N TYR A 499 11.49 12.03 -30.30
CA TYR A 499 10.20 12.40 -30.87
C TYR A 499 9.25 12.99 -29.82
N LEU A 500 8.80 14.23 -30.05
CA LEU A 500 7.99 15.03 -29.11
C LEU A 500 6.50 15.11 -29.48
N GLY A 501 6.03 14.26 -30.39
CA GLY A 501 4.61 14.23 -30.79
C GLY A 501 4.22 15.19 -31.92
N GLU A 502 5.19 15.63 -32.74
CA GLU A 502 4.94 16.44 -33.93
C GLU A 502 4.06 15.68 -34.94
N GLY A 503 3.06 16.35 -35.53
CA GLY A 503 2.19 15.74 -36.55
C GLY A 503 1.01 14.91 -36.02
N ILE A 504 0.81 14.82 -34.71
CA ILE A 504 -0.43 14.27 -34.14
C ILE A 504 -1.53 15.34 -34.23
N ALA A 505 -2.57 15.11 -35.05
CA ALA A 505 -3.70 16.03 -35.21
C ALA A 505 -4.58 16.09 -33.95
N GLU A 506 -5.13 17.28 -33.64
CA GLU A 506 -6.23 17.42 -32.66
C GLU A 506 -7.53 17.22 -33.43
N TRP A 507 -8.29 16.20 -33.04
CA TRP A 507 -9.68 16.05 -33.48
C TRP A 507 -10.58 16.47 -32.34
#